data_AF-A0A1G3WLG9-F1
#
_entry.id   AF-A0A1G3WLG9-F1
#
_cell.length_a   1.000
_cell.length_b   1.000
_cell.length_c   1.000
_cell.angle_alpha   90.00
_cell.angle_beta   90.00
_cell.angle_gamma   90.00
#
_symmetry.space_group_name_H-M   'P 1'
#
loop_
_entity.id
_entity.type
_entity.pdbx_description
1 polymer ?
#
loop_
_entity_poly.entity_id
_entity_poly.type
_entity_poly.pdbx_seq_one_letter_code
_entity_poly.pdbx_strand_id
1 'polypeptide(L)'
;MDYPYANGVVKAIETRLLDKVKLAKLAKADRSGFLKALADVGYGRVAPGDDVETVVGRELSDFHAMLDQITPDKKATDLFFLTEDAMNIKLLFKRKKYGAPAFDGAAADGTIAFPGIAKAILEDDATELEPRYLPLIKAIDAQTDGVSAGRLSTIVDRELFGFAFKAAGLLANEGLKSYLKAKIDFANVMAMFRMRKLGWPVERFADVYIPGGKYKLELFQEAYGSSPVDAARLFQDGYDDKVARIVRDQTEKRNFALTEAVFAELLLEVVEHYRDDSFQIGPIIYYHLEKAREADAVRTLYARAEFNRPGA
;
A
#
# COMPACT_ATOMS: atom_id res chain seq x y z
N MET A 1 -8.51 -8.41 -23.21
CA MET A 1 -7.07 -8.68 -23.38
C MET A 1 -6.74 -9.94 -22.60
N ASP A 2 -5.63 -10.62 -22.91
CA ASP A 2 -5.19 -11.81 -22.19
C ASP A 2 -3.86 -11.56 -21.46
N TYR A 3 -3.49 -12.45 -20.54
CA TYR A 3 -2.27 -12.29 -19.73
C TYR A 3 -0.99 -12.28 -20.57
N PRO A 4 -0.80 -13.13 -21.61
CA PRO A 4 0.37 -13.06 -22.47
C PRO A 4 0.57 -11.69 -23.11
N TYR A 5 -0.49 -11.06 -23.63
CA TYR A 5 -0.41 -9.71 -24.18
C TYR A 5 -0.01 -8.68 -23.10
N ALA A 6 -0.71 -8.67 -21.97
CA ALA A 6 -0.46 -7.71 -20.88
C ALA A 6 0.97 -7.86 -20.33
N ASN A 7 1.42 -9.09 -20.12
CA ASN A 7 2.77 -9.42 -19.66
C ASN A 7 3.83 -9.00 -20.69
N GLY A 8 3.56 -9.17 -21.99
CA GLY A 8 4.43 -8.68 -23.05
C GLY A 8 4.61 -7.16 -23.02
N VAL A 9 3.52 -6.41 -22.80
CA VAL A 9 3.59 -4.95 -22.63
C VAL A 9 4.40 -4.57 -21.39
N VAL A 10 4.13 -5.20 -20.24
CA VAL A 10 4.86 -4.95 -18.99
C VAL A 10 6.36 -5.23 -19.15
N LYS A 11 6.73 -6.37 -19.74
CA LYS A 11 8.15 -6.72 -19.98
C LYS A 11 8.84 -5.73 -20.93
N ALA A 12 8.14 -5.23 -21.94
CA ALA A 12 8.69 -4.24 -22.87
C ALA A 12 8.97 -2.87 -22.20
N ILE A 13 8.25 -2.54 -21.13
CA ILE A 13 8.43 -1.27 -20.38
C ILE A 13 9.23 -1.45 -19.09
N GLU A 14 9.55 -2.66 -18.67
CA GLU A 14 10.32 -2.96 -17.44
C GLU A 14 11.67 -2.23 -17.43
N THR A 15 12.30 -2.06 -18.60
CA THR A 15 13.57 -1.32 -18.75
C THR A 15 13.44 0.19 -18.50
N ARG A 16 12.22 0.72 -18.41
CA ARG A 16 11.98 2.14 -18.09
C ARG A 16 12.19 2.43 -16.61
N LEU A 17 12.09 1.41 -15.75
CA LEU A 17 12.32 1.54 -14.31
C LEU A 17 13.70 2.18 -14.01
N LEU A 18 13.79 2.83 -12.86
CA LEU A 18 14.99 3.44 -12.33
C LEU A 18 15.95 2.35 -11.86
N ASP A 19 16.91 2.03 -12.72
CA ASP A 19 18.02 1.15 -12.34
C ASP A 19 18.98 1.83 -11.33
N LYS A 20 19.95 1.05 -10.85
CA LYS A 20 20.95 1.51 -9.88
C LYS A 20 21.75 2.72 -10.38
N VAL A 21 22.00 2.84 -11.68
CA VAL A 21 22.77 3.94 -12.27
C VAL A 21 21.94 5.23 -12.26
N LYS A 22 20.67 5.14 -12.67
CA LYS A 22 19.73 6.27 -12.61
C LYS A 22 19.50 6.74 -11.17
N LEU A 23 19.28 5.82 -10.22
CA LEU A 23 19.15 6.14 -8.80
C LEU A 23 20.41 6.81 -8.24
N ALA A 24 21.61 6.33 -8.61
CA ALA A 24 22.87 6.96 -8.21
C ALA A 24 23.05 8.36 -8.78
N LYS A 25 22.52 8.64 -9.98
CA LYS A 25 22.48 9.99 -10.56
C LYS A 25 21.56 10.90 -9.75
N LEU A 26 20.36 10.44 -9.40
CA LEU A 26 19.41 11.20 -8.56
C LEU A 26 19.97 11.49 -7.17
N ALA A 27 20.65 10.52 -6.56
CA ALA A 27 21.25 10.68 -5.22
C ALA A 27 22.33 11.76 -5.14
N LYS A 28 22.93 12.16 -6.28
CA LYS A 28 23.94 13.22 -6.37
C LYS A 28 23.33 14.61 -6.65
N ALA A 29 22.05 14.68 -7.01
CA ALA A 29 21.41 15.94 -7.31
C ALA A 29 21.12 16.72 -6.02
N ASP A 30 21.38 18.03 -6.05
CA ASP A 30 20.88 18.93 -5.03
C ASP A 30 19.38 19.19 -5.21
N ARG A 31 18.76 19.80 -4.20
CA ARG A 31 17.31 20.06 -4.20
C ARG A 31 16.85 20.89 -5.41
N SER A 32 17.62 21.90 -5.80
CA SER A 32 17.29 22.79 -6.93
C SER A 32 17.39 22.09 -8.29
N GLY A 33 18.33 21.16 -8.44
CA GLY A 33 18.56 20.39 -9.65
C GLY A 33 17.79 19.07 -9.72
N PHE A 34 17.08 18.68 -8.66
CA PHE A 34 16.47 17.35 -8.56
C PHE A 34 15.42 17.08 -9.65
N LEU A 35 14.52 18.05 -9.92
CA LEU A 35 13.53 17.92 -11.00
C LEU A 35 14.17 17.79 -12.38
N LYS A 36 15.28 18.50 -12.62
CA LYS A 36 16.05 18.36 -13.86
C LYS A 36 16.69 16.97 -13.94
N ALA A 37 17.23 16.47 -12.83
CA ALA A 37 17.80 15.13 -12.76
C ALA A 37 16.75 14.04 -13.01
N LEU A 38 15.51 14.20 -12.51
CA LEU A 38 14.38 13.32 -12.82
C LEU A 38 14.06 13.30 -14.32
N ALA A 39 13.94 14.48 -14.93
CA ALA A 39 13.72 14.60 -16.36
C ALA A 39 14.83 13.92 -17.17
N ASP A 40 16.10 14.11 -16.79
CA ASP A 40 17.24 13.51 -17.48
C ASP A 40 17.27 11.98 -17.40
N VAL A 41 16.80 11.38 -16.30
CA VAL A 41 16.72 9.90 -16.16
C VAL A 41 15.44 9.33 -16.77
N GLY A 42 14.55 10.20 -17.27
CA GLY A 42 13.28 9.84 -17.89
C GLY A 42 12.19 9.43 -16.91
N TYR A 43 12.26 9.87 -15.65
CA TYR A 43 11.21 9.60 -14.66
C TYR A 43 10.14 10.69 -14.68
N GLY A 44 8.90 10.30 -14.99
CA GLY A 44 7.78 11.23 -15.05
C GLY A 44 7.91 12.27 -16.17
N ARG A 45 6.79 12.92 -16.48
CA ARG A 45 6.79 14.14 -17.28
C ARG A 45 6.98 15.31 -16.34
N VAL A 46 8.05 16.10 -16.51
CA VAL A 46 8.32 17.31 -15.73
C VAL A 46 7.86 18.53 -16.52
N ALA A 47 6.99 19.35 -15.94
CA ALA A 47 6.47 20.59 -16.52
C ALA A 47 6.90 21.82 -15.68
N PRO A 48 6.90 23.04 -16.27
CA PRO A 48 7.22 24.26 -15.52
C PRO A 48 6.27 24.46 -14.32
N GLY A 49 6.86 24.68 -13.14
CA GLY A 49 6.10 24.89 -11.90
C GLY A 49 5.73 23.62 -11.13
N ASP A 50 6.05 22.43 -11.67
CA ASP A 50 5.86 21.17 -10.94
C ASP A 50 6.78 21.10 -9.70
N ASP A 51 6.29 20.44 -8.66
CA ASP A 51 7.11 19.88 -7.59
C ASP A 51 7.29 18.36 -7.75
N VAL A 52 8.12 17.75 -6.90
CA VAL A 52 8.44 16.32 -6.99
C VAL A 52 7.20 15.44 -6.78
N GLU A 53 6.31 15.80 -5.84
CA GLU A 53 5.09 15.02 -5.60
C GLU A 53 4.13 15.08 -6.79
N THR A 54 4.03 16.23 -7.46
CA THR A 54 3.24 16.37 -8.70
C THR A 54 3.77 15.46 -9.80
N VAL A 55 5.09 15.38 -9.98
CA VAL A 55 5.71 14.50 -10.99
C VAL A 55 5.52 13.02 -10.63
N VAL A 56 5.72 12.65 -9.36
CA VAL A 56 5.52 11.28 -8.88
C VAL A 56 4.06 10.85 -9.01
N GLY A 57 3.12 11.70 -8.59
CA GLY A 57 1.69 11.43 -8.71
C GLY A 57 1.28 11.23 -10.16
N ARG A 58 1.74 12.10 -11.06
CA ARG A 58 1.49 11.96 -12.50
C ARG A 58 2.04 10.66 -13.08
N GLU A 59 3.24 10.26 -12.71
CA GLU A 59 3.85 9.00 -13.15
C GLU A 59 3.06 7.78 -12.67
N LEU A 60 2.58 7.80 -11.43
CA LEU A 60 1.73 6.73 -10.88
C LEU A 60 0.36 6.68 -11.55
N SER A 61 -0.25 7.83 -11.85
CA SER A 61 -1.52 7.90 -12.59
C SER A 61 -1.39 7.46 -14.05
N ASP A 62 -0.30 7.84 -14.73
CA ASP A 62 0.00 7.34 -16.07
C ASP A 62 0.18 5.81 -16.06
N PHE A 63 0.80 5.27 -15.01
CA PHE A 63 0.93 3.82 -14.80
C PHE A 63 -0.43 3.14 -14.56
N HIS A 64 -1.28 3.70 -13.70
CA HIS A 64 -2.62 3.19 -13.43
C HIS A 64 -3.48 3.17 -14.71
N ALA A 65 -3.48 4.27 -15.47
CA ALA A 65 -4.18 4.36 -16.74
C ALA A 65 -3.68 3.33 -17.77
N MET A 66 -2.36 3.08 -17.80
CA MET A 66 -1.77 2.04 -18.64
C MET A 66 -2.21 0.63 -18.21
N LEU A 67 -2.22 0.33 -16.90
CA LEU A 67 -2.71 -0.95 -16.39
C LEU A 67 -4.17 -1.19 -16.79
N ASP A 68 -5.03 -0.19 -16.65
CA ASP A 68 -6.44 -0.27 -17.06
C ASP A 68 -6.60 -0.56 -18.56
N GLN A 69 -5.67 -0.08 -19.38
CA GLN A 69 -5.66 -0.35 -20.82
C GLN A 69 -5.15 -1.73 -21.19
N ILE A 70 -4.39 -2.44 -20.34
CA ILE A 70 -3.80 -3.74 -20.71
C ILE A 70 -4.35 -4.91 -19.92
N THR A 71 -4.99 -4.66 -18.76
CA THR A 71 -5.39 -5.70 -17.82
C THR A 71 -6.44 -6.66 -18.42
N PRO A 72 -6.23 -7.99 -18.31
CA PRO A 72 -7.25 -8.98 -18.67
C PRO A 72 -8.42 -9.01 -17.69
N ASP A 73 -8.15 -8.72 -16.42
CA ASP A 73 -9.12 -8.76 -15.32
C ASP A 73 -8.92 -7.52 -14.45
N LYS A 74 -9.71 -6.48 -14.73
CA LYS A 74 -9.67 -5.23 -13.97
C LYS A 74 -9.96 -5.46 -12.48
N LYS A 75 -10.83 -6.41 -12.14
CA LYS A 75 -11.17 -6.68 -10.73
C LYS A 75 -9.97 -7.21 -9.95
N ALA A 76 -9.02 -7.87 -10.62
CA ALA A 76 -7.79 -8.35 -10.01
C ALA A 76 -6.75 -7.23 -9.87
N THR A 77 -6.55 -6.41 -10.91
CA THR A 77 -5.58 -5.30 -10.87
C THR A 77 -6.03 -4.12 -10.01
N ASP A 78 -7.34 -3.90 -9.87
CA ASP A 78 -7.90 -2.90 -8.94
C ASP A 78 -7.41 -3.16 -7.49
N LEU A 79 -7.13 -4.41 -7.14
CA LEU A 79 -6.71 -4.78 -5.79
C LEU A 79 -5.30 -4.31 -5.44
N PHE A 80 -4.53 -3.85 -6.42
CA PHE A 80 -3.20 -3.28 -6.19
C PHE A 80 -3.32 -1.95 -5.43
N PHE A 81 -4.40 -1.20 -5.70
CA PHE A 81 -4.62 0.16 -5.24
C PHE A 81 -5.49 0.25 -3.97
N LEU A 82 -5.71 -0.88 -3.27
CA LEU A 82 -6.51 -0.91 -2.03
C LEU A 82 -5.93 0.00 -0.94
N THR A 83 -4.61 0.19 -0.91
CA THR A 83 -3.97 1.01 0.12
C THR A 83 -4.29 2.49 -0.09
N GLU A 84 -4.32 2.92 -1.34
CA GLU A 84 -4.69 4.25 -1.79
C GLU A 84 -6.18 4.51 -1.55
N ASP A 85 -7.05 3.55 -1.89
CA ASP A 85 -8.47 3.60 -1.57
C ASP A 85 -8.70 3.69 -0.05
N ALA A 86 -8.01 2.86 0.74
CA ALA A 86 -8.09 2.92 2.20
C ALA A 86 -7.65 4.28 2.74
N MET A 87 -6.60 4.88 2.18
CA MET A 87 -6.09 6.18 2.59
C MET A 87 -7.15 7.27 2.37
N ASN A 88 -7.74 7.32 1.17
CA ASN A 88 -8.78 8.27 0.82
C ASN A 88 -10.02 8.10 1.72
N ILE A 89 -10.48 6.86 1.92
CA ILE A 89 -11.63 6.56 2.79
C ILE A 89 -11.36 6.99 4.24
N LYS A 90 -10.19 6.66 4.79
CA LYS A 90 -9.80 7.06 6.16
C LYS A 90 -9.82 8.57 6.32
N LEU A 91 -9.31 9.29 5.34
CA LEU A 91 -9.22 10.74 5.38
C LEU A 91 -10.62 11.38 5.38
N LEU A 92 -11.51 10.89 4.51
CA LEU A 92 -12.91 11.33 4.41
C LEU A 92 -13.70 11.04 5.70
N PHE A 93 -13.61 9.83 6.25
CA PHE A 93 -14.29 9.50 7.49
C PHE A 93 -13.71 10.27 8.70
N LYS A 94 -12.39 10.47 8.76
CA LYS A 94 -11.80 11.30 9.84
C LYS A 94 -12.25 12.74 9.76
N ARG A 95 -12.43 13.29 8.54
CA ARG A 95 -13.04 14.60 8.35
C ARG A 95 -14.48 14.63 8.84
N LYS A 96 -15.31 13.66 8.41
CA LYS A 96 -16.72 13.56 8.84
C LYS A 96 -16.86 13.47 10.37
N LYS A 97 -16.06 12.62 11.03
CA LYS A 97 -16.25 12.26 12.44
C LYS A 97 -15.47 13.14 13.42
N TYR A 98 -14.33 13.73 13.01
CA TYR A 98 -13.44 14.48 13.90
C TYR A 98 -13.12 15.91 13.43
N GLY A 99 -13.70 16.37 12.33
CA GLY A 99 -13.46 17.72 11.81
C GLY A 99 -12.03 17.95 11.33
N ALA A 100 -11.36 16.90 10.82
CA ALA A 100 -10.04 17.03 10.23
C ALA A 100 -10.04 18.09 9.10
N PRO A 101 -8.92 18.81 8.87
CA PRO A 101 -8.82 19.86 7.86
C PRO A 101 -9.30 19.39 6.48
N ALA A 102 -9.86 20.32 5.70
CA ALA A 102 -10.19 20.06 4.31
C ALA A 102 -8.91 19.74 3.50
N PHE A 103 -9.08 18.88 2.51
CA PHE A 103 -8.06 18.47 1.56
C PHE A 103 -8.66 18.62 0.16
N ASP A 104 -7.87 19.19 -0.74
CA ASP A 104 -8.28 19.42 -2.12
C ASP A 104 -7.99 18.15 -2.93
N GLY A 105 -9.01 17.30 -3.09
CA GLY A 105 -8.92 16.09 -3.90
C GLY A 105 -8.40 14.85 -3.16
N ALA A 106 -8.06 13.82 -3.95
CA ALA A 106 -7.59 12.53 -3.44
C ALA A 106 -6.18 12.65 -2.86
N ALA A 107 -5.92 11.94 -1.76
CA ALA A 107 -4.58 11.83 -1.19
C ALA A 107 -3.69 10.88 -2.02
N ALA A 108 -4.29 9.92 -2.70
CA ALA A 108 -3.62 9.00 -3.62
C ALA A 108 -4.55 8.55 -4.73
N ASP A 109 -3.99 8.11 -5.85
CA ASP A 109 -4.73 7.58 -6.99
C ASP A 109 -5.17 6.14 -6.72
N GLY A 110 -6.44 6.00 -6.30
CA GLY A 110 -7.09 4.72 -6.01
C GLY A 110 -8.05 4.28 -7.11
N THR A 111 -8.76 3.17 -6.90
CA THR A 111 -9.72 2.67 -7.90
C THR A 111 -11.12 3.26 -7.75
N ILE A 112 -11.44 3.83 -6.58
CA ILE A 112 -12.73 4.44 -6.32
C ILE A 112 -12.65 5.93 -6.66
N ALA A 113 -13.51 6.38 -7.58
CA ALA A 113 -13.56 7.78 -8.00
C ALA A 113 -13.77 8.71 -6.79
N PHE A 114 -12.78 9.56 -6.54
CA PHE A 114 -12.72 10.42 -5.35
C PHE A 114 -13.96 11.33 -5.17
N PRO A 115 -14.48 12.01 -6.22
CA PRO A 115 -15.67 12.85 -6.06
C PRO A 115 -16.88 12.07 -5.53
N GLY A 116 -17.15 10.88 -6.09
CA GLY A 116 -18.29 10.06 -5.71
C GLY A 116 -18.19 9.51 -4.29
N ILE A 117 -17.00 9.03 -3.88
CA ILE A 117 -16.80 8.53 -2.52
C ILE A 117 -16.75 9.66 -1.48
N ALA A 118 -16.23 10.83 -1.85
CA ALA A 118 -16.22 12.00 -0.98
C ALA A 118 -17.65 12.48 -0.70
N LYS A 119 -18.48 12.62 -1.74
CA LYS A 119 -19.89 12.97 -1.62
C LYS A 119 -20.66 11.96 -0.78
N ALA A 120 -20.46 10.67 -1.05
CA ALA A 120 -21.12 9.60 -0.31
C ALA A 120 -20.78 9.59 1.19
N ILE A 121 -19.53 9.88 1.56
CA ILE A 121 -19.11 9.90 2.97
C ILE A 121 -19.50 11.22 3.65
N LEU A 122 -19.19 12.36 3.04
CA LEU A 122 -19.30 13.67 3.69
C LEU A 122 -20.72 14.25 3.66
N GLU A 123 -21.49 13.95 2.62
CA GLU A 123 -22.82 14.51 2.37
C GLU A 123 -23.94 13.46 2.49
N ASP A 124 -23.58 12.20 2.74
CA ASP A 124 -24.51 11.06 2.75
C ASP A 124 -25.29 10.89 1.42
N ASP A 125 -24.70 11.39 0.32
CA ASP A 125 -25.24 11.29 -1.04
C ASP A 125 -24.36 10.39 -1.92
N ALA A 126 -24.86 9.18 -2.18
CA ALA A 126 -24.19 8.17 -2.99
C ALA A 126 -24.59 8.18 -4.48
N THR A 127 -25.22 9.24 -4.99
CA THR A 127 -25.65 9.34 -6.39
C THR A 127 -24.50 9.22 -7.40
N GLU A 128 -23.31 9.67 -7.03
CA GLU A 128 -22.09 9.63 -7.86
C GLU A 128 -21.15 8.47 -7.48
N LEU A 129 -21.52 7.66 -6.48
CA LEU A 129 -20.74 6.49 -6.08
C LEU A 129 -21.16 5.27 -6.91
N GLU A 130 -20.19 4.51 -7.39
CA GLU A 130 -20.50 3.25 -8.06
C GLU A 130 -21.24 2.28 -7.10
N PRO A 131 -22.40 1.72 -7.48
CA PRO A 131 -23.26 0.97 -6.56
C PRO A 131 -22.59 -0.17 -5.80
N ARG A 132 -21.55 -0.79 -6.37
CA ARG A 132 -20.80 -1.88 -5.72
C ARG A 132 -20.11 -1.46 -4.43
N TYR A 133 -19.76 -0.18 -4.27
CA TYR A 133 -19.04 0.33 -3.09
C TYR A 133 -19.98 0.82 -1.98
N LEU A 134 -21.26 1.06 -2.27
CA LEU A 134 -22.22 1.53 -1.26
C LEU A 134 -22.31 0.61 -0.01
N PRO A 135 -22.35 -0.73 -0.14
CA PRO A 135 -22.34 -1.61 1.02
C PRO A 135 -21.08 -1.47 1.89
N LEU A 136 -19.91 -1.28 1.27
CA LEU A 136 -18.65 -1.06 1.97
C LEU A 136 -18.69 0.24 2.78
N ILE A 137 -19.11 1.35 2.16
CA ILE A 137 -19.20 2.64 2.85
C ILE A 137 -20.17 2.60 4.02
N LYS A 138 -21.35 1.99 3.83
CA LYS A 138 -22.33 1.81 4.91
C LYS A 138 -21.81 0.93 6.05
N ALA A 139 -21.10 -0.15 5.74
CA ALA A 139 -20.52 -1.04 6.75
C ALA A 139 -19.44 -0.34 7.59
N ILE A 140 -18.65 0.55 6.99
CA ILE A 140 -17.67 1.37 7.70
C ILE A 140 -18.38 2.41 8.56
N ASP A 141 -19.34 3.17 8.01
CA ASP A 141 -20.02 4.24 8.75
C ASP A 141 -20.72 3.69 10.01
N ALA A 142 -21.43 2.56 9.88
CA ALA A 142 -22.14 1.90 10.99
C ALA A 142 -21.24 1.43 12.14
N GLN A 143 -19.93 1.30 11.92
CA GLN A 143 -18.97 0.82 12.92
C GLN A 143 -18.05 1.92 13.45
N THR A 144 -18.12 3.13 12.88
CA THR A 144 -17.19 4.23 13.19
C THR A 144 -17.79 5.33 14.05
N ASP A 145 -19.04 5.15 14.50
CA ASP A 145 -19.65 6.06 15.48
C ASP A 145 -19.00 5.94 16.86
N GLY A 146 -18.57 7.08 17.41
CA GLY A 146 -18.01 7.18 18.75
C GLY A 146 -16.65 6.48 18.96
N VAL A 147 -16.02 5.95 17.90
CA VAL A 147 -14.70 5.31 18.00
C VAL A 147 -13.57 6.34 17.88
N SER A 148 -12.35 5.97 18.29
CA SER A 148 -11.16 6.82 18.10
C SER A 148 -10.67 6.82 16.65
N ALA A 149 -9.93 7.85 16.23
CA ALA A 149 -9.39 7.95 14.87
C ALA A 149 -8.45 6.78 14.48
N GLY A 150 -7.76 6.21 15.47
CA GLY A 150 -6.97 5.00 15.30
C GLY A 150 -7.85 3.79 14.99
N ARG A 151 -8.90 3.55 15.80
CA ARG A 151 -9.85 2.45 15.58
C ARG A 151 -10.61 2.60 14.26
N LEU A 152 -10.98 3.82 13.90
CA LEU A 152 -11.58 4.12 12.59
C LEU A 152 -10.67 3.65 11.44
N SER A 153 -9.37 3.96 11.53
CA SER A 153 -8.41 3.61 10.47
C SER A 153 -8.38 2.11 10.24
N THR A 154 -8.38 1.36 11.33
CA THR A 154 -8.38 -0.09 11.31
C THR A 154 -9.69 -0.69 10.78
N ILE A 155 -10.85 -0.12 11.14
CA ILE A 155 -12.14 -0.56 10.62
C ILE A 155 -12.16 -0.41 9.10
N VAL A 156 -11.69 0.73 8.58
CA VAL A 156 -11.59 0.96 7.14
C VAL A 156 -10.72 -0.12 6.47
N ASP A 157 -9.54 -0.38 7.02
CA ASP A 157 -8.66 -1.43 6.47
C ASP A 157 -9.37 -2.79 6.45
N ARG A 158 -9.92 -3.22 7.59
CA ARG A 158 -10.59 -4.51 7.71
C ARG A 158 -11.76 -4.66 6.75
N GLU A 159 -12.63 -3.67 6.66
CA GLU A 159 -13.80 -3.72 5.76
C GLU A 159 -13.39 -3.69 4.29
N LEU A 160 -12.38 -2.89 3.92
CA LEU A 160 -11.91 -2.80 2.55
C LEU A 160 -11.20 -4.08 2.10
N PHE A 161 -10.32 -4.65 2.93
CA PHE A 161 -9.71 -5.95 2.64
C PHE A 161 -10.77 -7.05 2.61
N GLY A 162 -11.74 -7.04 3.54
CA GLY A 162 -12.85 -7.99 3.54
C GLY A 162 -13.72 -7.89 2.27
N PHE A 163 -13.94 -6.67 1.77
CA PHE A 163 -14.64 -6.40 0.52
C PHE A 163 -13.86 -6.95 -0.68
N ALA A 164 -12.54 -6.69 -0.74
CA ALA A 164 -11.65 -7.25 -1.75
C ALA A 164 -11.71 -8.78 -1.78
N PHE A 165 -11.59 -9.44 -0.62
CA PHE A 165 -11.57 -10.91 -0.51
C PHE A 165 -12.85 -11.61 -0.95
N LYS A 166 -14.00 -10.93 -0.88
CA LYS A 166 -15.28 -11.47 -1.36
C LYS A 166 -15.39 -11.46 -2.89
N ALA A 167 -14.48 -10.82 -3.61
CA ALA A 167 -14.43 -10.87 -5.07
C ALA A 167 -13.95 -12.26 -5.53
N ALA A 168 -14.88 -13.05 -6.08
CA ALA A 168 -14.73 -14.47 -6.43
C ALA A 168 -13.56 -14.83 -7.39
N GLY A 169 -12.91 -13.86 -8.03
CA GLY A 169 -11.75 -14.08 -8.92
C GLY A 169 -10.43 -14.34 -8.18
N LEU A 170 -10.35 -13.99 -6.89
CA LEU A 170 -9.11 -14.06 -6.11
C LEU A 170 -8.54 -15.46 -5.91
N LEU A 171 -9.41 -16.47 -5.89
CA LEU A 171 -9.02 -17.83 -5.54
C LEU A 171 -8.38 -18.57 -6.72
N ALA A 172 -8.45 -18.04 -7.93
CA ALA A 172 -7.92 -18.68 -9.13
C ALA A 172 -6.45 -18.32 -9.43
N ASN A 173 -5.92 -17.25 -8.82
CA ASN A 173 -4.57 -16.76 -9.11
C ASN A 173 -3.66 -16.85 -7.87
N GLU A 174 -2.70 -17.76 -7.88
CA GLU A 174 -1.81 -17.97 -6.72
C GLU A 174 -0.87 -16.78 -6.46
N GLY A 175 -0.42 -16.07 -7.50
CA GLY A 175 0.41 -14.87 -7.34
C GLY A 175 -0.33 -13.74 -6.62
N LEU A 176 -1.57 -13.46 -7.03
CA LEU A 176 -2.44 -12.45 -6.41
C LEU A 176 -2.83 -12.83 -4.99
N LYS A 177 -3.13 -14.10 -4.76
CA LYS A 177 -3.45 -14.63 -3.44
C LYS A 177 -2.25 -14.53 -2.49
N SER A 178 -1.05 -14.87 -2.94
CA SER A 178 0.20 -14.72 -2.17
C SER A 178 0.47 -13.24 -1.84
N TYR A 179 0.33 -12.35 -2.82
CA TYR A 179 0.45 -10.90 -2.66
C TYR A 179 -0.51 -10.35 -1.59
N LEU A 180 -1.81 -10.68 -1.67
CA LEU A 180 -2.80 -10.15 -0.73
C LEU A 180 -2.66 -10.73 0.68
N LYS A 181 -2.34 -12.02 0.80
CA LYS A 181 -2.06 -12.65 2.09
C LYS A 181 -0.88 -11.97 2.79
N ALA A 182 0.21 -11.72 2.06
CA ALA A 182 1.36 -10.99 2.57
C ALA A 182 1.00 -9.56 3.00
N LYS A 183 0.27 -8.80 2.18
CA LYS A 183 -0.22 -7.47 2.56
C LYS A 183 -1.02 -7.50 3.87
N ILE A 184 -1.93 -8.48 4.03
CA ILE A 184 -2.73 -8.64 5.27
C ILE A 184 -1.85 -8.97 6.46
N ASP A 185 -0.99 -9.98 6.34
CA ASP A 185 -0.17 -10.42 7.46
C ASP A 185 0.77 -9.30 7.92
N PHE A 186 1.37 -8.55 6.99
CA PHE A 186 2.23 -7.42 7.33
C PHE A 186 1.44 -6.28 7.98
N ALA A 187 0.23 -6.00 7.49
CA ALA A 187 -0.67 -5.04 8.14
C ALA A 187 -1.06 -5.47 9.56
N ASN A 188 -1.34 -6.76 9.79
CA ASN A 188 -1.65 -7.32 11.10
C ASN A 188 -0.44 -7.27 12.05
N VAL A 189 0.78 -7.57 11.57
CA VAL A 189 2.00 -7.42 12.38
C VAL A 189 2.22 -5.95 12.76
N MET A 190 2.02 -5.02 11.82
CA MET A 190 2.10 -3.58 12.10
C MET A 190 1.03 -3.13 13.09
N ALA A 191 -0.20 -3.62 12.97
CA ALA A 191 -1.27 -3.35 13.93
C ALA A 191 -0.91 -3.85 15.34
N MET A 192 -0.33 -5.05 15.44
CA MET A 192 0.15 -5.63 16.69
C MET A 192 1.20 -4.73 17.34
N PHE A 193 2.20 -4.27 16.59
CA PHE A 193 3.24 -3.39 17.10
C PHE A 193 2.69 -2.03 17.54
N ARG A 194 1.77 -1.44 16.77
CA ARG A 194 1.12 -0.17 17.12
C ARG A 194 0.30 -0.30 18.40
N MET A 195 -0.45 -1.39 18.56
CA MET A 195 -1.22 -1.67 19.78
C MET A 195 -0.33 -1.80 21.01
N ARG A 196 0.78 -2.56 20.92
CA ARG A 196 1.75 -2.67 22.02
C ARG A 196 2.30 -1.32 22.43
N LYS A 197 2.68 -0.49 21.45
CA LYS A 197 3.18 0.87 21.70
C LYS A 197 2.14 1.77 22.39
N LEU A 198 0.85 1.57 22.09
CA LEU A 198 -0.25 2.30 22.71
C LEU A 198 -0.71 1.71 24.05
N GLY A 199 -0.13 0.58 24.48
CA GLY A 199 -0.51 -0.10 25.72
C GLY A 199 -1.93 -0.67 25.69
N TRP A 200 -2.45 -1.01 24.50
CA TRP A 200 -3.81 -1.56 24.41
C TRP A 200 -3.86 -3.01 24.93
N PRO A 201 -4.99 -3.46 25.48
CA PRO A 201 -5.13 -4.83 25.94
C PRO A 201 -5.30 -5.80 24.76
N VAL A 202 -4.83 -7.05 24.90
CA VAL A 202 -4.74 -8.04 23.80
C VAL A 202 -6.11 -8.42 23.22
N GLU A 203 -7.16 -8.34 24.02
CA GLU A 203 -8.54 -8.65 23.62
C GLU A 203 -9.02 -7.71 22.50
N ARG A 204 -8.45 -6.49 22.44
CA ARG A 204 -8.71 -5.52 21.36
C ARG A 204 -8.10 -5.93 20.04
N PHE A 205 -7.21 -6.93 20.00
CA PHE A 205 -6.59 -7.32 18.74
C PHE A 205 -7.61 -7.90 17.76
N ALA A 206 -8.65 -8.57 18.26
CA ALA A 206 -9.77 -9.04 17.43
C ALA A 206 -10.53 -7.89 16.74
N ASP A 207 -10.58 -6.70 17.35
CA ASP A 207 -11.18 -5.51 16.73
C ASP A 207 -10.36 -5.04 15.51
N VAL A 208 -9.04 -5.27 15.53
CA VAL A 208 -8.11 -4.74 14.54
C VAL A 208 -7.57 -5.75 13.53
N TYR A 209 -7.80 -7.02 13.79
CA TYR A 209 -7.33 -8.11 12.95
C TYR A 209 -8.06 -8.11 11.59
N ILE A 210 -7.26 -8.22 10.53
CA ILE A 210 -7.74 -8.39 9.17
C ILE A 210 -7.67 -9.88 8.83
N PRO A 211 -8.81 -10.57 8.60
CA PRO A 211 -8.81 -11.97 8.23
C PRO A 211 -8.36 -12.19 6.78
N GLY A 212 -7.93 -13.42 6.46
CA GLY A 212 -7.60 -13.84 5.09
C GLY A 212 -6.11 -14.00 4.79
N GLY A 213 -5.23 -13.60 5.73
CA GLY A 213 -3.79 -13.84 5.69
C GLY A 213 -3.39 -15.31 5.93
N LYS A 214 -2.08 -15.56 6.02
CA LYS A 214 -1.51 -16.85 6.42
C LYS A 214 -1.63 -17.06 7.94
N TYR A 215 -1.49 -15.99 8.72
CA TYR A 215 -1.53 -16.07 10.18
C TYR A 215 -2.94 -15.85 10.73
N LYS A 216 -3.35 -16.73 11.65
CA LYS A 216 -4.66 -16.67 12.30
C LYS A 216 -4.66 -15.71 13.49
N LEU A 217 -5.84 -15.27 13.91
CA LEU A 217 -6.04 -14.36 15.04
C LEU A 217 -5.34 -14.85 16.31
N GLU A 218 -5.45 -16.15 16.62
CA GLU A 218 -4.93 -16.75 17.84
C GLU A 218 -3.41 -16.61 17.95
N LEU A 219 -2.71 -16.76 16.82
CA LEU A 219 -1.25 -16.60 16.74
C LEU A 219 -0.84 -15.19 17.14
N PHE A 220 -1.56 -14.17 16.66
CA PHE A 220 -1.27 -12.78 17.02
C PHE A 220 -1.58 -12.48 18.49
N GLN A 221 -2.66 -13.04 19.03
CA GLN A 221 -3.01 -12.88 20.46
C GLN A 221 -1.95 -13.52 21.36
N GLU A 222 -1.49 -14.72 21.03
CA GLU A 222 -0.41 -15.40 21.75
C GLU A 222 0.91 -14.62 21.62
N ALA A 223 1.26 -14.18 20.40
CA ALA A 223 2.43 -13.37 20.17
C ALA A 223 2.40 -12.09 21.01
N TYR A 224 1.24 -11.41 21.09
CA TYR A 224 1.05 -10.15 21.82
C TYR A 224 1.53 -10.20 23.27
N GLY A 225 1.16 -11.27 23.99
CA GLY A 225 1.53 -11.48 25.40
C GLY A 225 2.92 -12.06 25.61
N SER A 226 3.61 -12.46 24.54
CA SER A 226 4.89 -13.15 24.59
C SER A 226 6.09 -12.20 24.54
N SER A 227 7.24 -12.67 25.05
CA SER A 227 8.52 -12.00 24.83
C SER A 227 8.83 -11.88 23.32
N PRO A 228 9.64 -10.91 22.85
CA PRO A 228 9.96 -10.82 21.42
C PRO A 228 10.57 -12.11 20.83
N VAL A 229 11.35 -12.85 21.62
CA VAL A 229 11.95 -14.12 21.20
C VAL A 229 10.89 -15.21 21.04
N ASP A 230 9.97 -15.33 21.98
CA ASP A 230 8.90 -16.34 21.93
C ASP A 230 7.85 -15.98 20.89
N ALA A 231 7.48 -14.70 20.78
CA ALA A 231 6.61 -14.20 19.72
C ALA A 231 7.19 -14.51 18.34
N ALA A 232 8.49 -14.28 18.12
CA ALA A 232 9.15 -14.61 16.86
C ALA A 232 9.05 -16.10 16.51
N ARG A 233 9.04 -17.00 17.51
CA ARG A 233 8.90 -18.45 17.28
C ARG A 233 7.57 -18.80 16.61
N LEU A 234 6.52 -18.03 16.88
CA LEU A 234 5.19 -18.27 16.31
C LEU A 234 5.12 -17.93 14.81
N PHE A 235 6.01 -17.06 14.32
CA PHE A 235 6.05 -16.62 12.91
C PHE A 235 7.08 -17.38 12.05
N GLN A 236 7.73 -18.42 12.57
CA GLN A 236 8.84 -19.11 11.90
C GLN A 236 8.44 -19.75 10.57
N ASP A 237 7.22 -20.29 10.49
CA ASP A 237 6.76 -21.08 9.36
C ASP A 237 6.28 -20.23 8.16
N GLY A 238 6.42 -18.92 8.20
CA GLY A 238 6.00 -18.03 7.13
C GLY A 238 7.07 -17.07 6.64
N TYR A 239 7.04 -16.82 5.32
CA TYR A 239 7.88 -15.83 4.64
C TYR A 239 9.37 -16.07 4.87
N ASP A 240 9.81 -17.32 4.76
CA ASP A 240 11.19 -17.76 4.97
C ASP A 240 11.81 -17.19 6.26
N ASP A 241 11.06 -17.26 7.36
CA ASP A 241 11.35 -16.75 8.70
C ASP A 241 11.53 -15.21 8.82
N LYS A 242 11.42 -14.45 7.73
CA LYS A 242 11.73 -13.01 7.72
C LYS A 242 10.77 -12.21 8.60
N VAL A 243 9.49 -12.61 8.66
CA VAL A 243 8.54 -12.02 9.63
C VAL A 243 8.95 -12.31 11.06
N ALA A 244 9.41 -13.53 11.37
CA ALA A 244 9.92 -13.87 12.70
C ALA A 244 11.12 -12.99 13.09
N ARG A 245 12.05 -12.73 12.16
CA ARG A 245 13.17 -11.80 12.38
C ARG A 245 12.69 -10.38 12.66
N ILE A 246 11.72 -9.87 11.88
CA ILE A 246 11.13 -8.55 12.11
C ILE A 246 10.49 -8.44 13.50
N VAL A 247 9.73 -9.47 13.91
CA VAL A 247 9.10 -9.55 15.24
C VAL A 247 10.12 -9.62 16.36
N ARG A 248 11.19 -10.41 16.19
CA ARG A 248 12.29 -10.52 17.17
C ARG A 248 13.00 -9.20 17.39
N ASP A 249 13.31 -8.51 16.29
CA ASP A 249 14.08 -7.26 16.28
C ASP A 249 13.21 -6.03 16.59
N GLN A 250 11.92 -6.23 16.86
CA GLN A 250 11.04 -5.15 17.25
C GLN A 250 11.41 -4.66 18.65
N THR A 251 11.83 -3.41 18.73
CA THR A 251 12.07 -2.69 19.98
C THR A 251 11.10 -1.53 20.11
N GLU A 252 10.89 -1.03 21.33
CA GLU A 252 10.06 0.17 21.56
C GLU A 252 10.57 1.41 20.80
N LYS A 253 11.87 1.45 20.49
CA LYS A 253 12.55 2.53 19.77
C LYS A 253 12.54 2.35 18.25
N ARG A 254 12.11 1.20 17.73
CA ARG A 254 12.13 0.94 16.28
C ARG A 254 11.12 1.83 15.57
N ASN A 255 11.57 2.52 14.53
CA ASN A 255 10.73 3.38 13.72
C ASN A 255 9.78 2.54 12.84
N PHE A 256 8.47 2.77 12.96
CA PHE A 256 7.46 2.09 12.15
C PHE A 256 7.67 2.27 10.64
N ALA A 257 8.16 3.43 10.21
CA ALA A 257 8.47 3.67 8.79
C ALA A 257 9.59 2.73 8.29
N LEU A 258 10.59 2.43 9.13
CA LEU A 258 11.63 1.46 8.77
C LEU A 258 11.08 0.05 8.68
N THR A 259 10.17 -0.33 9.57
CA THR A 259 9.51 -1.64 9.51
C THR A 259 8.60 -1.76 8.28
N GLU A 260 7.88 -0.70 7.93
CA GLU A 260 7.07 -0.64 6.70
C GLU A 260 7.92 -0.80 5.45
N ALA A 261 9.08 -0.13 5.38
CA ALA A 261 10.02 -0.30 4.28
C ALA A 261 10.55 -1.74 4.17
N VAL A 262 10.86 -2.39 5.30
CA VAL A 262 11.27 -3.81 5.31
C VAL A 262 10.14 -4.72 4.82
N PHE A 263 8.89 -4.45 5.20
CA PHE A 263 7.75 -5.21 4.69
C PHE A 263 7.49 -4.97 3.20
N ALA A 264 7.75 -3.77 2.68
CA ALA A 264 7.63 -3.49 1.25
C ALA A 264 8.64 -4.32 0.43
N GLU A 265 9.89 -4.40 0.88
CA GLU A 265 10.89 -5.28 0.23
C GLU A 265 10.52 -6.76 0.35
N LEU A 266 10.06 -7.20 1.53
CA LEU A 266 9.61 -8.59 1.72
C LEU A 266 8.40 -8.92 0.82
N LEU A 267 7.50 -7.98 0.59
CA LEU A 267 6.36 -8.16 -0.31
C LEU A 267 6.82 -8.40 -1.75
N LEU A 268 7.87 -7.71 -2.20
CA LEU A 268 8.47 -7.92 -3.51
C LEU A 268 9.07 -9.32 -3.64
N GLU A 269 9.81 -9.78 -2.62
CA GLU A 269 10.38 -11.14 -2.59
C GLU A 269 9.29 -12.22 -2.61
N VAL A 270 8.18 -12.02 -1.90
CA VAL A 270 7.05 -12.96 -1.88
C VAL A 270 6.46 -13.16 -3.28
N VAL A 271 6.38 -12.08 -4.06
CA VAL A 271 5.81 -12.15 -5.41
C VAL A 271 6.85 -12.47 -6.48
N GLU A 272 8.15 -12.44 -6.14
CA GLU A 272 9.25 -12.68 -7.07
C GLU A 272 9.13 -14.04 -7.75
N HIS A 273 8.66 -15.07 -7.04
CA HIS A 273 8.42 -16.41 -7.60
C HIS A 273 7.44 -16.43 -8.78
N TYR A 274 6.59 -15.41 -8.92
CA TYR A 274 5.58 -15.31 -9.97
C TYR A 274 5.98 -14.33 -11.09
N ARG A 275 7.15 -13.68 -11.00
CA ARG A 275 7.59 -12.60 -11.89
C ARG A 275 7.68 -12.96 -13.38
N ASP A 276 7.81 -14.25 -13.68
CA ASP A 276 7.97 -14.78 -15.04
C ASP A 276 6.83 -15.73 -15.45
N ASP A 277 5.73 -15.77 -14.68
CA ASP A 277 4.52 -16.50 -15.06
C ASP A 277 3.83 -15.79 -16.23
N SER A 278 4.13 -16.25 -17.45
CA SER A 278 3.69 -15.63 -18.69
C SER A 278 2.17 -15.68 -18.91
N PHE A 279 1.45 -16.55 -18.20
CA PHE A 279 0.03 -16.80 -18.42
C PHE A 279 -0.86 -16.30 -17.28
N GLN A 280 -0.27 -15.68 -16.25
CA GLN A 280 -0.99 -15.14 -15.11
C GLN A 280 -0.56 -13.70 -14.79
N ILE A 281 -1.18 -13.11 -13.77
CA ILE A 281 -0.98 -11.73 -13.34
C ILE A 281 0.37 -11.46 -12.66
N GLY A 282 1.17 -12.50 -12.38
CA GLY A 282 2.42 -12.41 -11.60
C GLY A 282 3.38 -11.31 -12.06
N PRO A 283 3.74 -11.22 -13.35
CA PRO A 283 4.62 -10.16 -13.87
C PRO A 283 4.03 -8.76 -13.66
N ILE A 284 2.71 -8.61 -13.74
CA ILE A 284 2.01 -7.33 -13.53
C ILE A 284 2.08 -6.92 -12.06
N ILE A 285 1.87 -7.86 -11.12
CA ILE A 285 2.03 -7.61 -9.67
C ILE A 285 3.45 -7.14 -9.37
N TYR A 286 4.45 -7.88 -9.88
CA TYR A 286 5.85 -7.59 -9.63
C TYR A 286 6.21 -6.18 -10.13
N TYR A 287 5.80 -5.84 -11.35
CA TYR A 287 6.04 -4.52 -11.91
C TYR A 287 5.32 -3.39 -11.14
N HIS A 288 4.08 -3.62 -10.67
CA HIS A 288 3.38 -2.66 -9.81
C HIS A 288 4.17 -2.36 -8.53
N LEU A 289 4.72 -3.39 -7.87
CA LEU A 289 5.52 -3.21 -6.67
C LEU A 289 6.85 -2.48 -6.94
N GLU A 290 7.51 -2.80 -8.06
CA GLU A 290 8.70 -2.07 -8.50
C GLU A 290 8.40 -0.59 -8.76
N LYS A 291 7.25 -0.27 -9.38
CA LYS A 291 6.80 1.11 -9.58
C LYS A 291 6.53 1.84 -8.27
N ALA A 292 5.91 1.19 -7.31
CA ALA A 292 5.71 1.76 -5.98
C ALA A 292 7.06 2.05 -5.28
N ARG A 293 8.00 1.10 -5.34
CA ARG A 293 9.36 1.24 -4.79
C ARG A 293 10.13 2.38 -5.46
N GLU A 294 9.99 2.52 -6.77
CA GLU A 294 10.61 3.59 -7.54
C GLU A 294 10.12 4.97 -7.07
N ALA A 295 8.81 5.14 -6.91
CA ALA A 295 8.23 6.37 -6.38
C ALA A 295 8.75 6.69 -4.98
N ASP A 296 8.79 5.70 -4.08
CA ASP A 296 9.31 5.87 -2.72
C ASP A 296 10.81 6.18 -2.68
N ALA A 297 11.59 5.57 -3.58
CA ALA A 297 13.00 5.89 -3.74
C ALA A 297 13.20 7.34 -4.19
N VAL A 298 12.41 7.81 -5.16
CA VAL A 298 12.44 9.22 -5.61
C VAL A 298 12.14 10.17 -4.45
N ARG A 299 11.07 9.93 -3.69
CA ARG A 299 10.71 10.74 -2.51
C ARG A 299 11.81 10.74 -1.46
N THR A 300 12.39 9.58 -1.17
CA THR A 300 13.46 9.42 -0.20
C THR A 300 14.72 10.18 -0.63
N LEU A 301 15.11 10.09 -1.90
CA LEU A 301 16.28 10.79 -2.42
C LEU A 301 16.07 12.30 -2.41
N TYR A 302 14.87 12.78 -2.77
CA TYR A 302 14.54 14.20 -2.70
C TYR A 302 14.60 14.73 -1.27
N ALA A 303 14.01 14.02 -0.31
CA ALA A 303 14.07 14.38 1.11
C ALA A 303 15.53 14.43 1.63
N ARG A 304 16.40 13.52 1.18
CA ARG A 304 17.84 13.55 1.53
C ARG A 304 18.60 14.69 0.88
N ALA A 305 18.24 15.08 -0.35
CA ALA A 305 18.83 16.22 -1.03
C ALA A 305 18.58 17.55 -0.29
N GLU A 306 17.58 17.60 0.60
CA GLU A 306 17.40 18.73 1.52
C GLU A 306 18.54 18.86 2.55
N PHE A 307 19.09 17.73 3.01
CA PHE A 307 20.08 17.65 4.09
C PHE A 307 21.53 17.66 3.60
N ASN A 308 21.79 17.26 2.34
CA ASN A 308 23.12 17.29 1.73
C ASN A 308 23.49 18.69 1.18
N ARG A 309 23.34 19.74 1.99
CA ARG A 309 23.91 21.06 1.66
C ARG A 309 25.44 21.01 1.85
N PRO A 310 26.26 21.36 0.84
CA PRO A 310 27.65 21.72 1.09
C PRO A 310 27.65 23.01 1.91
N GLY A 311 27.96 22.93 3.21
CA GLY A 311 28.06 24.08 4.12
C GLY A 311 27.11 24.10 5.32
N ALA A 312 26.52 22.96 5.71
CA ALA A 312 25.94 22.78 7.04
C ALA A 312 26.88 21.95 7.93
#